data_AF-A0A535KMK1-F1
#
_entry.id   AF-A0A535KMK1-F1
#
_cell.length_a   1.000
_cell.length_b   1.000
_cell.length_c   1.000
_cell.angle_alpha   90.00
_cell.angle_beta   90.00
_cell.angle_gamma   90.00
#
_symmetry.space_group_name_H-M   'P 1'
#
loop_
_entity.id
_entity.type
_entity.pdbx_description
1 polymer ?
#
loop_
_entity_poly.entity_id
_entity_poly.type
_entity_poly.pdbx_seq_one_letter_code
_entity_poly.pdbx_strand_id
1 'polypeptide(L)'
;MPEPHGTIINRVARGALAPLGLRRKGQSRFWHDDYGWRAFFVEFQPSSWSKGTYCNVGGSWLWDSTAGPGVWPFHVSERVGTPGGQFVRFDRDPSGFEGVVQQMAADAAREIVRLRGLFRDLAAVAAYYEDQPAIGWPGYHGAVALGLTRRRKEAAARFMAVATESAGSDIEWVRGLSASAASLAELVSDPDAFARAIEDQVALNRAGHRMRAIEHPFSFNGAISA
;
A
#
# COMPACT_ATOMS: atom_id res chain seq x y z
N MET A 1 -25.72 1.32 28.00
CA MET A 1 -24.24 1.37 27.95
C MET A 1 -23.85 2.21 26.74
N PRO A 2 -22.93 3.19 26.85
CA PRO A 2 -22.49 3.96 25.69
C PRO A 2 -21.92 3.01 24.62
N GLU A 3 -22.19 3.32 23.34
CA GLU A 3 -21.69 2.52 22.22
C GLU A 3 -20.15 2.40 22.32
N PRO A 4 -19.58 1.19 22.24
CA PRO A 4 -18.13 1.03 22.26
C PRO A 4 -17.49 1.83 21.11
N HIS A 5 -16.46 2.64 21.40
CA HIS A 5 -15.75 3.45 20.39
C HIS A 5 -15.39 2.68 19.09
N GLY A 6 -15.05 1.40 19.19
CA GLY A 6 -14.78 0.55 18.03
C GLY A 6 -16.00 0.31 17.14
N THR A 7 -17.21 0.24 17.70
CA THR A 7 -18.46 0.09 16.95
C THR A 7 -18.76 1.36 16.15
N ILE A 8 -18.59 2.54 16.76
CA ILE A 8 -18.72 3.85 16.09
C ILE A 8 -17.78 3.90 14.89
N ILE A 9 -16.49 3.62 15.10
CA ILE A 9 -15.48 3.63 14.02
C ILE A 9 -15.86 2.68 12.90
N ASN A 10 -16.21 1.43 13.22
CA ASN A 10 -16.51 0.45 12.19
C ASN A 10 -17.77 0.79 11.39
N ARG A 11 -18.81 1.31 12.05
CA ARG A 11 -20.06 1.73 11.42
C ARG A 11 -19.83 2.89 10.47
N VAL A 12 -19.14 3.93 10.92
CA VAL A 12 -18.83 5.11 10.12
C VAL A 12 -17.89 4.76 8.96
N ALA A 13 -16.80 4.03 9.23
CA ALA A 13 -15.87 3.57 8.20
C ALA A 13 -16.58 2.74 7.11
N ARG A 14 -17.48 1.83 7.49
CA ARG A 14 -18.28 1.07 6.53
C ARG A 14 -19.11 1.98 5.64
N GLY A 15 -19.79 2.98 6.23
CA GLY A 15 -20.63 3.91 5.49
C GLY A 15 -19.86 4.70 4.42
N ALA A 16 -18.62 5.08 4.69
CA ALA A 16 -17.79 5.84 3.76
C ALA A 16 -17.01 4.97 2.75
N LEU A 17 -16.49 3.82 3.20
CA LEU A 17 -15.50 3.06 2.43
C LEU A 17 -16.10 1.88 1.63
N ALA A 18 -17.18 1.27 2.12
CA ALA A 18 -17.81 0.16 1.40
C ALA A 18 -18.39 0.60 0.03
N PRO A 19 -19.01 1.80 -0.13
CA PRO A 19 -19.43 2.29 -1.44
C PRO A 19 -18.29 2.47 -2.45
N LEU A 20 -17.05 2.62 -1.97
CA LEU A 20 -15.85 2.69 -2.80
C LEU A 20 -15.27 1.30 -3.13
N GLY A 21 -15.90 0.22 -2.68
CA GLY A 21 -15.44 -1.15 -2.90
C GLY A 21 -14.37 -1.64 -1.90
N LEU A 22 -14.07 -0.89 -0.85
CA LEU A 22 -13.14 -1.34 0.18
C LEU A 22 -13.80 -2.39 1.08
N ARG A 23 -13.03 -3.41 1.42
CA ARG A 23 -13.43 -4.54 2.25
C ARG A 23 -12.67 -4.54 3.57
N ARG A 24 -13.38 -4.80 4.65
CA ARG A 24 -12.81 -4.90 6.00
C ARG A 24 -12.03 -6.21 6.16
N LYS A 25 -10.81 -6.14 6.70
CA LYS A 25 -10.01 -7.32 7.04
C LYS A 25 -10.50 -7.92 8.37
N GLY A 26 -11.38 -8.93 8.29
CA GLY A 26 -11.92 -9.62 9.46
C GLY A 26 -12.64 -8.67 10.44
N GLN A 27 -12.28 -8.74 11.73
CA GLN A 27 -12.78 -7.85 12.78
C GLN A 27 -11.85 -6.66 13.09
N SER A 28 -10.83 -6.43 12.27
CA SER A 28 -9.91 -5.30 12.45
C SER A 28 -10.55 -3.97 12.07
N ARG A 29 -9.81 -2.89 12.23
CA ARG A 29 -10.15 -1.54 11.74
C ARG A 29 -9.45 -1.19 10.41
N PHE A 30 -8.99 -2.24 9.71
CA PHE A 30 -8.28 -2.13 8.45
C PHE A 30 -9.23 -2.47 7.30
N TRP A 31 -9.28 -1.58 6.32
CA TRP A 31 -10.08 -1.67 5.10
C TRP A 31 -9.15 -1.63 3.90
N HIS A 32 -9.41 -2.43 2.88
CA HIS A 32 -8.58 -2.47 1.68
C HIS A 32 -9.37 -2.85 0.45
N ASP A 33 -8.87 -2.46 -0.71
CA ASP A 33 -9.33 -2.94 -2.01
C ASP A 33 -8.28 -3.86 -2.66
N ASP A 34 -8.52 -4.24 -3.91
CA ASP A 34 -7.66 -5.13 -4.67
C ASP A 34 -7.68 -4.73 -6.15
N TYR A 35 -6.54 -4.25 -6.64
CA TYR A 35 -6.31 -3.84 -8.03
C TYR A 35 -5.18 -4.67 -8.67
N GLY A 36 -5.13 -5.96 -8.37
CA GLY A 36 -4.23 -6.91 -9.04
C GLY A 36 -2.82 -6.88 -8.46
N TRP A 37 -1.99 -5.94 -8.88
CA TRP A 37 -0.61 -5.76 -8.41
C TRP A 37 -0.47 -4.66 -7.35
N ARG A 38 -1.54 -3.89 -7.12
CA ARG A 38 -1.61 -2.88 -6.07
C ARG A 38 -2.89 -3.02 -5.27
N ALA A 39 -2.87 -2.47 -4.07
CA ALA A 39 -4.05 -2.34 -3.23
C ALA A 39 -3.95 -1.06 -2.40
N PHE A 40 -5.07 -0.42 -2.19
CA PHE A 40 -5.20 0.76 -1.34
C PHE A 40 -5.88 0.38 -0.04
N PHE A 41 -5.54 1.08 1.03
CA PHE A 41 -6.03 0.76 2.36
C PHE A 41 -6.38 2.00 3.17
N VAL A 42 -7.26 1.79 4.14
CA VAL A 42 -7.56 2.71 5.22
C VAL A 42 -7.47 1.94 6.53
N GLU A 43 -6.68 2.45 7.46
CA GLU A 43 -6.55 1.90 8.80
C GLU A 43 -6.94 2.93 9.86
N PHE A 44 -7.98 2.62 10.63
CA PHE A 44 -8.26 3.35 11.86
C PHE A 44 -7.39 2.76 12.99
N GLN A 45 -6.14 3.21 13.03
CA GLN A 45 -5.08 2.63 13.86
C GLN A 45 -5.34 2.88 15.37
N PRO A 46 -5.33 1.84 16.22
CA PRO A 46 -5.34 1.98 17.67
C PRO A 46 -4.13 2.73 18.22
N SER A 47 -4.30 3.23 19.46
CA SER A 47 -3.19 3.46 20.38
C SER A 47 -3.28 2.46 21.54
N SER A 48 -2.14 1.94 21.99
CA SER A 48 -2.07 1.11 23.21
C SER A 48 -2.35 1.91 24.48
N TRP A 49 -2.22 3.24 24.42
CA TRP A 49 -2.30 4.13 25.58
C TRP A 49 -3.68 4.74 25.81
N SER A 50 -4.54 4.76 24.80
CA SER A 50 -5.84 5.45 24.87
C SER A 50 -6.83 4.88 23.87
N LYS A 51 -8.12 4.88 24.26
CA LYS A 51 -9.22 4.56 23.35
C LYS A 51 -9.37 5.70 22.35
N GLY A 52 -9.44 5.36 21.07
CA GLY A 52 -9.43 6.35 20.00
C GLY A 52 -8.79 5.80 18.73
N THR A 53 -8.41 6.70 17.82
CA THR A 53 -7.85 6.30 16.53
C THR A 53 -7.00 7.39 15.87
N TYR A 54 -5.98 6.95 15.13
CA TYR A 54 -5.50 7.69 13.95
C TYR A 54 -6.30 7.25 12.72
N CYS A 55 -6.13 7.89 11.57
CA CYS A 55 -6.60 7.39 10.27
C CYS A 55 -5.44 7.38 9.28
N ASN A 56 -4.86 6.21 9.03
CA ASN A 56 -3.85 6.02 8.00
C ASN A 56 -4.54 5.69 6.68
N VAL A 57 -4.11 6.30 5.58
CA VAL A 57 -4.58 5.99 4.22
C VAL A 57 -3.36 5.81 3.33
N GLY A 58 -3.41 4.83 2.42
CA GLY A 58 -2.25 4.59 1.56
C GLY A 58 -2.46 3.57 0.46
N GLY A 59 -1.38 3.35 -0.28
CA GLY A 59 -1.23 2.33 -1.32
C GLY A 59 -0.06 1.40 -1.04
N SER A 60 -0.25 0.14 -1.39
CA SER A 60 0.73 -0.95 -1.29
C SER A 60 0.94 -1.59 -2.66
N TRP A 61 2.19 -1.89 -2.97
CA TRP A 61 2.60 -2.66 -4.14
C TRP A 61 2.80 -4.12 -3.75
N LEU A 62 2.08 -5.02 -4.40
CA LEU A 62 2.13 -6.44 -4.07
C LEU A 62 3.38 -7.14 -4.65
N TRP A 63 4.23 -6.43 -5.40
CA TRP A 63 5.55 -6.92 -5.78
C TRP A 63 6.61 -6.77 -4.67
N ASP A 64 6.31 -6.11 -3.55
CA ASP A 64 7.23 -6.07 -2.42
C ASP A 64 7.09 -7.32 -1.56
N SER A 65 8.09 -8.21 -1.59
CA SER A 65 8.10 -9.46 -0.83
C SER A 65 8.72 -9.35 0.57
N THR A 66 9.21 -8.16 0.97
CA THR A 66 10.06 -8.03 2.18
C THR A 66 9.29 -7.82 3.47
N ALA A 67 8.00 -7.47 3.39
CA ALA A 67 7.17 -7.27 4.58
C ALA A 67 6.84 -8.60 5.31
N GLY A 68 7.02 -9.74 4.63
CA GLY A 68 6.65 -11.06 5.13
C GLY A 68 5.16 -11.39 4.92
N PRO A 69 4.76 -12.67 5.08
CA PRO A 69 3.42 -13.12 4.72
C PRO A 69 2.31 -12.39 5.48
N GLY A 70 1.39 -11.73 4.73
CA GLY A 70 0.18 -11.12 5.27
C GLY A 70 0.37 -9.74 5.93
N VAL A 71 1.60 -9.21 5.90
CA VAL A 71 1.96 -7.87 6.36
C VAL A 71 1.77 -6.88 5.21
N TRP A 72 1.08 -5.78 5.48
CA TRP A 72 0.76 -4.76 4.49
C TRP A 72 1.83 -3.66 4.53
N PRO A 73 2.69 -3.53 3.51
CA PRO A 73 3.66 -2.44 3.47
C PRO A 73 2.99 -1.13 3.07
N PHE A 74 3.26 -0.05 3.81
CA PHE A 74 2.63 1.25 3.61
C PHE A 74 3.52 2.14 2.71
N HIS A 75 3.69 1.74 1.44
CA HIS A 75 4.67 2.36 0.52
C HIS A 75 4.42 3.83 0.25
N VAL A 76 3.14 4.19 0.06
CA VAL A 76 2.70 5.58 0.01
C VAL A 76 1.58 5.69 1.02
N SER A 77 1.80 6.43 2.10
CA SER A 77 0.77 6.60 3.13
C SER A 77 0.88 7.93 3.84
N GLU A 78 -0.26 8.39 4.34
CA GLU A 78 -0.35 9.56 5.19
C GLU A 78 -1.45 9.39 6.25
N ARG A 79 -1.45 10.31 7.22
CA ARG A 79 -2.51 10.37 8.23
C ARG A 79 -3.46 11.52 7.92
N VAL A 80 -4.74 11.19 7.76
CA VAL A 80 -5.79 12.15 7.37
C VAL A 80 -6.81 12.38 8.49
N GLY A 81 -7.67 13.37 8.30
CA GLY A 81 -8.81 13.64 9.17
C GLY A 81 -8.51 14.49 10.40
N THR A 82 -7.24 14.82 10.64
CA THR A 82 -6.81 15.77 11.68
C THR A 82 -5.61 16.59 11.20
N PRO A 83 -5.45 17.84 11.69
CA PRO A 83 -4.24 18.61 11.43
C PRO A 83 -2.98 17.84 11.88
N GLY A 84 -2.06 17.61 10.95
CA GLY A 84 -0.81 16.89 11.22
C GLY A 84 -0.99 15.40 11.58
N GLY A 85 -2.15 14.79 11.32
CA GLY A 85 -2.35 13.36 11.56
C GLY A 85 -2.36 12.96 13.04
N GLN A 86 -2.86 13.85 13.90
CA GLN A 86 -2.99 13.64 15.34
C GLN A 86 -4.01 12.56 15.72
N PHE A 87 -3.81 12.00 16.91
CA PHE A 87 -4.70 10.99 17.50
C PHE A 87 -6.03 11.60 17.95
N VAL A 88 -7.14 10.99 17.57
CA VAL A 88 -8.46 11.36 18.08
C VAL A 88 -8.82 10.44 19.24
N ARG A 89 -8.83 10.99 20.45
CA ARG A 89 -9.17 10.27 21.68
C ARG A 89 -10.68 10.15 21.87
N PHE A 90 -11.13 9.04 22.43
CA PHE A 90 -12.51 8.83 22.87
C PHE A 90 -12.65 9.15 24.36
N ASP A 91 -13.20 10.32 24.68
CA ASP A 91 -13.37 10.80 26.06
C ASP A 91 -14.78 10.61 26.62
N ARG A 92 -15.41 9.47 26.28
CA ARG A 92 -16.76 9.06 26.74
C ARG A 92 -17.91 9.93 26.23
N ASP A 93 -17.69 10.79 25.24
CA ASP A 93 -18.72 11.44 24.43
C ASP A 93 -18.87 10.71 23.07
N PRO A 94 -19.91 9.86 22.90
CA PRO A 94 -20.14 9.15 21.65
C PRO A 94 -20.45 10.07 20.47
N SER A 95 -21.20 11.16 20.68
CA SER A 95 -21.71 11.98 19.57
C SER A 95 -20.62 12.88 19.01
N GLY A 96 -19.84 13.53 19.88
CA GLY A 96 -18.69 14.32 19.45
C GLY A 96 -17.62 13.45 18.78
N PHE A 97 -17.34 12.27 19.35
CA PHE A 97 -16.40 11.33 18.74
C PHE A 97 -16.87 10.82 17.38
N GLU A 98 -18.16 10.48 17.24
CA GLU A 98 -18.72 10.07 15.96
C GLU A 98 -18.57 11.16 14.90
N GLY A 99 -18.88 12.42 15.21
CA GLY A 99 -18.74 13.53 14.26
C GLY A 99 -17.31 13.67 13.72
N VAL A 100 -16.30 13.57 14.60
CA VAL A 100 -14.89 13.61 14.18
C VAL A 100 -14.54 12.40 13.31
N VAL A 101 -14.96 11.20 13.71
CA VAL A 101 -14.70 9.98 12.93
C VAL A 101 -15.41 9.98 11.57
N GLN A 102 -16.59 10.59 11.47
CA GLN A 102 -17.29 10.81 10.19
C GLN A 102 -16.46 11.69 9.26
N GLN A 103 -15.89 12.78 9.77
CA GLN A 103 -14.99 13.61 8.99
C GLN A 103 -13.72 12.84 8.57
N MET A 104 -13.08 12.10 9.49
CA MET A 104 -11.91 11.27 9.17
C MET A 104 -12.22 10.25 8.07
N ALA A 105 -13.38 9.58 8.14
CA ALA A 105 -13.79 8.59 7.15
C ALA A 105 -14.09 9.24 5.78
N ALA A 106 -14.68 10.43 5.76
CA ALA A 106 -14.90 11.19 4.53
C ALA A 106 -13.58 11.64 3.91
N ASP A 107 -12.62 12.08 4.71
CA ASP A 107 -11.28 12.48 4.26
C ASP A 107 -10.53 11.27 3.69
N ALA A 108 -10.60 10.13 4.37
CA ALA A 108 -10.02 8.88 3.88
C ALA A 108 -10.65 8.40 2.57
N ALA A 109 -11.97 8.52 2.42
CA ALA A 109 -12.65 8.20 1.17
C ALA A 109 -12.17 9.09 0.01
N ARG A 110 -11.99 10.39 0.23
CA ARG A 110 -11.44 11.31 -0.79
C ARG A 110 -9.99 10.96 -1.13
N GLU A 111 -9.20 10.62 -0.13
CA GLU A 111 -7.80 10.27 -0.33
C GLU A 111 -7.63 8.96 -1.10
N ILE A 112 -8.47 7.95 -0.84
CA ILE A 112 -8.52 6.74 -1.66
C ILE A 112 -8.81 7.06 -3.13
N VAL A 113 -9.79 7.93 -3.42
CA VAL A 113 -10.10 8.33 -4.80
C VAL A 113 -8.91 9.02 -5.45
N ARG A 114 -8.23 9.91 -4.72
CA ARG A 114 -7.02 10.59 -5.19
C ARG A 114 -5.90 9.60 -5.50
N LEU A 115 -5.59 8.69 -4.57
CA LEU A 115 -4.53 7.68 -4.74
C LEU A 115 -4.81 6.73 -5.91
N ARG A 116 -6.07 6.31 -6.09
CA ARG A 116 -6.46 5.48 -7.24
C ARG A 116 -6.27 6.21 -8.57
N GLY A 117 -6.54 7.51 -8.61
CA GLY A 117 -6.28 8.36 -9.78
C GLY A 117 -4.78 8.56 -10.03
N LEU A 118 -4.01 8.83 -8.98
CA LEU A 118 -2.57 9.03 -9.04
C LEU A 118 -1.83 7.76 -9.47
N PHE A 119 -2.25 6.61 -8.94
CA PHE A 119 -1.64 5.30 -9.19
C PHE A 119 -2.57 4.43 -10.03
N ARG A 120 -3.02 4.97 -11.16
CA ARG A 120 -3.97 4.31 -12.07
C ARG A 120 -3.36 3.17 -12.87
N ASP A 121 -2.07 3.27 -13.19
CA ASP A 121 -1.32 2.30 -13.99
C ASP A 121 0.18 2.36 -13.66
N LEU A 122 0.96 1.47 -14.29
CA LEU A 122 2.41 1.35 -14.08
C LEU A 122 3.18 2.59 -14.55
N ALA A 123 2.72 3.26 -15.61
CA ALA A 123 3.37 4.46 -16.12
C ALA A 123 3.23 5.62 -15.11
N ALA A 124 2.06 5.75 -14.49
CA ALA A 124 1.83 6.73 -13.44
C ALA A 124 2.67 6.46 -12.18
N VAL A 125 2.84 5.18 -11.79
CA VAL A 125 3.75 4.80 -10.70
C VAL A 125 5.21 5.10 -11.04
N ALA A 126 5.64 4.81 -12.29
CA ALA A 126 6.98 5.14 -12.73
C ALA A 126 7.25 6.65 -12.62
N ALA A 127 6.36 7.48 -13.20
CA ALA A 127 6.45 8.94 -13.14
C ALA A 127 6.51 9.46 -11.70
N TYR A 128 5.67 8.94 -10.80
CA TYR A 128 5.70 9.33 -9.38
C TYR A 128 7.05 9.05 -8.71
N TYR A 129 7.68 7.91 -9.02
CA TYR A 129 8.98 7.57 -8.43
C TYR A 129 10.17 8.23 -9.13
N GLU A 130 10.03 8.72 -10.36
CA GLU A 130 11.09 9.48 -11.03
C GLU A 130 11.48 10.74 -10.25
N ASP A 131 10.50 11.40 -9.63
CA ASP A 131 10.71 12.57 -8.77
C ASP A 131 11.22 12.22 -7.36
N GLN A 132 11.44 10.94 -7.07
CA GLN A 132 11.94 10.45 -5.78
C GLN A 132 13.39 9.98 -5.84
N PRO A 133 14.07 9.82 -4.69
CA PRO A 133 15.41 9.26 -4.65
C PRO A 133 15.52 7.90 -5.37
N ALA A 134 16.58 7.73 -6.15
CA ALA A 134 16.87 6.51 -6.91
C ALA A 134 17.43 5.36 -6.05
N ILE A 135 17.31 5.45 -4.73
CA ILE A 135 17.87 4.54 -3.72
C ILE A 135 16.78 4.04 -2.77
N GLY A 136 17.09 3.01 -1.97
CA GLY A 136 16.15 2.41 -1.03
C GLY A 136 14.84 1.96 -1.68
N TRP A 137 13.75 2.00 -0.91
CA TRP A 137 12.41 1.59 -1.36
C TRP A 137 11.86 2.43 -2.53
N PRO A 138 11.96 3.77 -2.55
CA PRO A 138 11.54 4.56 -3.71
C PRO A 138 12.32 4.21 -4.98
N GLY A 139 13.62 3.96 -4.86
CA GLY A 139 14.46 3.44 -5.94
C GLY A 139 13.93 2.13 -6.49
N TYR A 140 13.69 1.15 -5.60
CA TYR A 140 13.25 -0.19 -5.94
C TYR A 140 11.88 -0.19 -6.64
N HIS A 141 10.88 0.49 -6.08
CA HIS A 141 9.54 0.54 -6.68
C HIS A 141 9.53 1.28 -8.03
N GLY A 142 10.30 2.37 -8.14
CA GLY A 142 10.50 3.06 -9.41
C GLY A 142 11.14 2.15 -10.46
N ALA A 143 12.16 1.38 -10.08
CA ALA A 143 12.83 0.44 -10.97
C ALA A 143 11.89 -0.67 -11.46
N VAL A 144 11.04 -1.23 -10.58
CA VAL A 144 10.02 -2.21 -10.97
C VAL A 144 9.03 -1.61 -11.98
N ALA A 145 8.49 -0.42 -11.71
CA ALA A 145 7.54 0.23 -12.60
C ALA A 145 8.16 0.59 -13.97
N LEU A 146 9.40 1.08 -13.99
CA LEU A 146 10.17 1.34 -15.23
C LEU A 146 10.40 0.04 -16.01
N GLY A 147 10.76 -1.05 -15.34
CA GLY A 147 11.00 -2.35 -15.98
C GLY A 147 9.74 -2.91 -16.63
N LEU A 148 8.61 -2.86 -15.92
CA LEU A 148 7.32 -3.33 -16.44
C LEU A 148 6.78 -2.46 -17.58
N THR A 149 7.17 -1.18 -17.63
CA THR A 149 6.89 -0.26 -18.76
C THR A 149 7.96 -0.32 -19.86
N ARG A 150 8.82 -1.34 -19.84
CA ARG A 150 9.87 -1.63 -20.83
C ARG A 150 10.98 -0.55 -20.93
N ARG A 151 11.10 0.33 -19.94
CA ARG A 151 12.16 1.36 -19.83
C ARG A 151 13.43 0.79 -19.20
N ARG A 152 13.98 -0.22 -19.89
CA ARG A 152 15.00 -1.14 -19.36
C ARG A 152 16.26 -0.47 -18.81
N LYS A 153 16.86 0.45 -19.58
CA LYS A 153 18.11 1.11 -19.18
C LYS A 153 17.95 1.88 -17.86
N GLU A 154 16.82 2.54 -17.70
CA GLU A 154 16.50 3.36 -16.54
C GLU A 154 16.16 2.50 -15.33
N ALA A 155 15.38 1.43 -15.54
CA ALA A 155 15.11 0.42 -14.52
C ALA A 155 16.40 -0.23 -14.00
N ALA A 156 17.29 -0.68 -14.90
CA ALA A 156 18.56 -1.29 -14.52
C ALA A 156 19.46 -0.30 -13.74
N ALA A 157 19.59 0.95 -14.19
CA ALA A 157 20.35 1.97 -13.49
C ALA A 157 19.82 2.20 -12.06
N ARG A 158 18.50 2.24 -11.90
CA ARG A 158 17.85 2.48 -10.61
C ARG A 158 17.95 1.27 -9.67
N PHE A 159 17.80 0.04 -10.17
CA PHE A 159 18.08 -1.16 -9.38
C PHE A 159 19.55 -1.22 -8.94
N MET A 160 20.49 -0.89 -9.81
CA MET A 160 21.92 -0.87 -9.45
C MET A 160 22.22 0.19 -8.38
N ALA A 161 21.57 1.35 -8.43
CA ALA A 161 21.72 2.37 -7.39
C ALA A 161 21.23 1.87 -6.02
N VAL A 162 20.08 1.19 -5.97
CA VAL A 162 19.56 0.54 -4.75
C VAL A 162 20.52 -0.55 -4.26
N ALA A 163 20.95 -1.45 -5.14
CA ALA A 163 21.84 -2.55 -4.78
C ALA A 163 23.16 -2.03 -4.20
N THR A 164 23.73 -0.98 -4.81
CA THR A 164 25.00 -0.36 -4.39
C THR A 164 24.87 0.35 -3.05
N GLU A 165 23.82 1.14 -2.84
CA GLU A 165 23.62 1.88 -1.58
C GLU A 165 23.42 0.93 -0.39
N SER A 166 22.66 -0.14 -0.61
CA SER A 166 22.34 -1.11 0.43
C SER A 166 23.42 -2.21 0.59
N ALA A 167 24.51 -2.14 -0.18
CA ALA A 167 25.57 -3.14 -0.17
C ALA A 167 26.32 -3.18 1.17
N GLY A 168 26.55 -4.39 1.69
CA GLY A 168 27.32 -4.59 2.92
C GLY A 168 26.60 -4.23 4.22
N SER A 169 25.29 -3.98 4.18
CA SER A 169 24.51 -3.71 5.40
C SER A 169 24.40 -4.93 6.31
N ASP A 170 24.54 -4.72 7.62
CA ASP A 170 24.31 -5.74 8.64
C ASP A 170 22.82 -5.96 8.97
N ILE A 171 21.93 -5.15 8.40
CA ILE A 171 20.49 -5.24 8.61
C ILE A 171 19.88 -6.21 7.58
N GLU A 172 19.20 -7.25 8.06
CA GLU A 172 18.69 -8.35 7.23
C GLU A 172 17.76 -7.88 6.10
N TRP A 173 16.79 -7.03 6.40
CA TRP A 173 15.86 -6.53 5.38
C TRP A 173 16.55 -5.62 4.35
N VAL A 174 17.63 -4.92 4.74
CA VAL A 174 18.44 -4.11 3.80
C VAL A 174 19.24 -5.02 2.86
N ARG A 175 19.82 -6.13 3.38
CA ARG A 175 20.46 -7.14 2.52
C ARG A 175 19.47 -7.77 1.56
N GLY A 176 18.26 -8.10 2.03
CA GLY A 176 17.19 -8.62 1.19
C GLY A 176 16.83 -7.67 0.06
N LEU A 177 16.70 -6.38 0.35
CA LEU A 177 16.47 -5.33 -0.66
C LEU A 177 17.62 -5.25 -1.67
N SER A 178 18.88 -5.20 -1.20
CA SER A 178 20.07 -5.15 -2.06
C SER A 178 20.14 -6.35 -3.01
N ALA A 179 19.98 -7.56 -2.48
CA ALA A 179 20.03 -8.80 -3.26
C ALA A 179 18.90 -8.88 -4.29
N SER A 180 17.68 -8.50 -3.89
CA SER A 180 16.52 -8.45 -4.81
C SER A 180 16.77 -7.45 -5.95
N ALA A 181 17.25 -6.25 -5.62
CA ALA A 181 17.55 -5.21 -6.61
C ALA A 181 18.62 -5.68 -7.61
N ALA A 182 19.72 -6.28 -7.13
CA ALA A 182 20.76 -6.81 -8.00
C ALA A 182 20.25 -7.91 -8.94
N SER A 183 19.48 -8.88 -8.41
CA SER A 183 18.89 -9.95 -9.21
C SER A 183 17.94 -9.42 -10.30
N LEU A 184 17.08 -8.47 -9.93
CA LEU A 184 16.14 -7.86 -10.86
C LEU A 184 16.84 -6.99 -11.91
N ALA A 185 17.96 -6.32 -11.58
CA ALA A 185 18.74 -5.53 -12.55
C ALA A 185 19.20 -6.37 -13.75
N GLU A 186 19.65 -7.61 -13.51
CA GLU A 186 20.08 -8.54 -14.56
C GLU A 186 18.90 -8.99 -15.44
N LEU A 187 17.75 -9.26 -14.82
CA LEU A 187 16.55 -9.72 -15.51
C LEU A 187 15.92 -8.66 -16.40
N VAL A 188 16.06 -7.37 -16.09
CA VAL A 188 15.46 -6.26 -16.87
C VAL A 188 15.85 -6.29 -18.36
N SER A 189 16.99 -6.90 -18.70
CA SER A 189 17.43 -7.06 -20.10
C SER A 189 16.48 -7.95 -20.93
N ASP A 190 15.86 -8.96 -20.30
CA ASP A 190 14.81 -9.84 -20.81
C ASP A 190 13.45 -9.41 -20.23
N PRO A 191 12.63 -8.66 -21.00
CA PRO A 191 11.39 -8.10 -20.50
C PRO A 191 10.38 -9.15 -20.02
N ASP A 192 10.37 -10.34 -20.61
CA ASP A 192 9.38 -11.37 -20.30
C ASP A 192 9.81 -12.21 -19.10
N ALA A 193 11.12 -12.48 -18.95
CA ALA A 193 11.65 -13.03 -17.70
C ALA A 193 11.44 -12.06 -16.52
N PHE A 194 11.72 -10.77 -16.72
CA PHE A 194 11.48 -9.75 -15.70
C PHE A 194 10.01 -9.68 -15.28
N ALA A 195 9.08 -9.59 -16.25
CA ALA A 195 7.65 -9.51 -15.95
C ALA A 195 7.18 -10.73 -15.15
N ARG A 196 7.56 -11.95 -15.56
CA ARG A 196 7.23 -13.19 -14.84
C ARG A 196 7.75 -13.19 -13.40
N ALA A 197 8.99 -12.76 -13.18
CA ALA A 197 9.56 -12.68 -11.83
C ALA A 197 8.75 -11.75 -10.92
N ILE A 198 8.27 -10.62 -11.43
CA ILE A 198 7.41 -9.72 -10.65
C ILE A 198 6.00 -10.30 -10.48
N GLU A 199 5.43 -10.96 -11.49
CA GLU A 199 4.14 -11.65 -11.37
C GLU A 199 4.17 -12.72 -10.28
N ASP A 200 5.26 -13.49 -10.18
CA ASP A 200 5.47 -14.49 -9.13
C ASP A 200 5.51 -13.84 -7.74
N GLN A 201 6.22 -12.71 -7.59
CA GLN A 201 6.23 -11.94 -6.33
C GLN A 201 4.83 -11.45 -5.95
N VAL A 202 4.07 -10.93 -6.92
CA VAL A 202 2.69 -10.51 -6.72
C VAL A 202 1.82 -11.70 -6.28
N ALA A 203 1.93 -12.85 -6.95
CA ALA A 203 1.16 -14.04 -6.61
C ALA A 203 1.46 -14.53 -5.18
N LEU A 204 2.74 -14.55 -4.79
CA LEU A 204 3.16 -14.93 -3.44
C LEU A 204 2.59 -14.00 -2.37
N ASN A 205 2.67 -12.68 -2.57
CA ASN A 205 2.12 -11.72 -1.61
C ASN A 205 0.60 -11.79 -1.53
N ARG A 206 -0.09 -11.93 -2.67
CA ARG A 206 -1.55 -12.15 -2.71
C ARG A 206 -1.95 -13.37 -1.89
N ALA A 207 -1.22 -14.49 -2.03
CA ALA A 207 -1.45 -15.69 -1.23
C ALA A 207 -1.25 -15.43 0.28
N GLY A 208 -0.17 -14.73 0.66
CA GLY A 208 0.09 -14.33 2.06
C GLY A 208 -1.03 -13.46 2.66
N HIS A 209 -1.64 -12.61 1.85
CA HIS A 209 -2.80 -11.79 2.23
C HIS A 209 -4.15 -12.51 2.15
N ARG A 210 -4.18 -13.77 1.70
CA ARG A 210 -5.40 -14.53 1.41
C ARG A 210 -6.33 -13.82 0.41
N MET A 211 -5.72 -13.12 -0.55
CA MET A 211 -6.44 -12.54 -1.69
C MET A 211 -6.72 -13.60 -2.74
N ARG A 212 -7.66 -13.32 -3.63
CA ARG A 212 -7.96 -14.19 -4.78
C ARG A 212 -6.72 -14.28 -5.69
N ALA A 213 -6.44 -15.45 -6.24
CA ALA A 213 -5.45 -15.56 -7.32
C ALA A 213 -5.93 -14.80 -8.57
N ILE A 214 -5.03 -14.07 -9.23
CA ILE A 214 -5.31 -13.33 -10.46
C ILE A 214 -4.23 -13.69 -11.47
N GLU A 215 -4.66 -14.22 -12.61
CA GLU A 215 -3.81 -14.36 -13.78
C GLU A 215 -3.60 -12.98 -14.41
N HIS A 216 -2.37 -12.68 -14.83
CA HIS A 216 -1.98 -11.40 -15.43
C HIS A 216 -2.37 -10.17 -14.57
N PRO A 217 -1.82 -10.06 -13.34
CA PRO A 217 -2.22 -9.02 -12.39
C PRO A 217 -2.07 -7.59 -12.95
N PHE A 218 -1.12 -7.36 -13.88
CA PHE A 218 -0.87 -6.06 -14.51
C PHE A 218 -1.93 -5.61 -15.52
N SER A 219 -2.76 -6.53 -16.02
CA SER A 219 -3.89 -6.21 -16.91
C SER A 219 -5.22 -6.09 -16.15
N PHE A 220 -5.20 -6.28 -14.83
CA PHE A 220 -6.39 -6.28 -14.01
C PHE A 220 -6.83 -4.84 -13.66
N ASN A 221 -7.98 -4.43 -14.19
CA ASN A 221 -8.51 -3.06 -14.00
C ASN A 221 -9.53 -2.94 -12.86
N GLY A 222 -9.62 -3.91 -11.95
CA GLY A 222 -10.35 -3.82 -10.69
C GLY A 222 -11.77 -3.24 -10.74
N ALA A 223 -12.76 -4.12 -10.82
CA ALA A 223 -13.96 -4.12 -9.96
C ALA A 223 -14.75 -5.41 -10.26
N ILE A 224 -14.71 -6.38 -9.36
CA ILE A 224 -15.81 -7.35 -9.28
C ILE A 224 -16.63 -6.92 -8.08
N SER A 225 -17.66 -6.14 -8.37
CA SER A 225 -18.84 -6.04 -7.52
C SER A 225 -19.33 -7.45 -7.23
N ALA A 226 -19.41 -7.79 -5.95
CA ALA A 226 -20.28 -8.84 -5.43
C ALA A 226 -21.29 -8.17 -4.50
#